data_AF-A0A653DD73-F1
#
_entry.id   AF-A0A653DD73-F1
#
_cell.length_a   1.000
_cell.length_b   1.000
_cell.length_c   1.000
_cell.angle_alpha   90.00
_cell.angle_beta   90.00
_cell.angle_gamma   90.00
#
_symmetry.space_group_name_H-M   'P 1'
#
loop_
_entity.id
_entity.type
_entity.pdbx_description
1 polymer ?
#
loop_
_entity_poly.entity_id
_entity_poly.type
_entity_poly.pdbx_seq_one_letter_code
_entity_poly.pdbx_strand_id
1 'polypeptide(L)' 'MKSFITLALAIFAFAAIFEGAYSAECGSNEHVPVCVPCSVTCAEQDRICPQICRPNSDCYCINGYLKKDGVCVPVSQC' A
#
# COMPACT_ATOMS: atom_id res chain seq x y z
N MET A 1 -5.49 42.74 16.14
CA MET A 1 -5.20 41.65 17.12
C MET A 1 -6.20 40.51 17.03
N LYS A 2 -7.52 40.75 17.16
CA LYS A 2 -8.57 39.70 17.03
C LYS A 2 -8.51 38.92 15.70
N SER A 3 -8.34 39.62 14.56
CA SER A 3 -8.28 39.01 13.21
C SER A 3 -7.06 38.09 13.00
N PHE A 4 -5.91 38.44 13.58
CA PHE A 4 -4.71 37.60 13.52
C PHE A 4 -4.86 36.33 14.35
N ILE A 5 -5.55 36.42 15.50
CA ILE A 5 -5.84 35.27 16.36
C ILE A 5 -6.81 34.32 15.66
N THR A 6 -7.84 34.84 14.99
CA THR A 6 -8.79 34.02 14.23
C THR A 6 -8.12 33.30 13.05
N LEU A 7 -7.18 33.96 12.37
CA LEU A 7 -6.45 33.35 11.25
C LEU A 7 -5.52 32.23 11.73
N ALA A 8 -4.80 32.47 12.82
CA ALA A 8 -3.89 31.48 13.41
C ALA A 8 -4.61 30.22 13.89
N LEU A 9 -5.79 30.36 14.51
CA LEU A 9 -6.61 29.24 14.96
C LEU A 9 -7.16 28.41 13.78
N ALA A 10 -7.54 29.06 12.68
CA ALA A 10 -8.00 28.36 11.49
C ALA A 10 -6.87 27.51 10.86
N ILE A 11 -5.65 28.02 10.80
CA ILE A 11 -4.49 27.29 10.25
C ILE A 11 -4.14 26.06 11.11
N PHE A 12 -4.16 26.21 12.44
CA PHE A 12 -3.94 25.08 13.36
C PHE A 12 -5.02 24.00 13.23
N ALA A 13 -6.27 24.40 13.03
CA ALA A 13 -7.36 23.45 12.78
C ALA A 13 -7.16 22.67 11.47
N PHE A 14 -6.65 23.31 10.40
CA PHE A 14 -6.35 22.64 9.13
C PHE A 14 -5.16 21.67 9.21
N ALA A 15 -4.12 21.99 9.98
CA ALA A 15 -2.95 21.11 10.14
C ALA A 15 -3.30 19.80 10.87
N ALA A 16 -4.25 19.82 11.80
CA ALA A 16 -4.73 18.62 12.50
C ALA A 16 -5.58 17.67 11.63
N ILE A 17 -6.04 18.12 10.45
CA ILE A 17 -6.80 17.28 9.51
C ILE A 17 -5.84 16.46 8.62
N PHE A 18 -4.56 16.83 8.58
CA PHE A 18 -3.51 16.13 7.84
C PHE A 18 -2.66 15.24 8.76
N GLU A 19 -3.29 14.49 9.67
CA GLU A 19 -2.70 13.27 10.22
C GLU A 19 -3.11 12.05 9.37
N GLY A 20 -2.99 12.18 8.06
CA GLY A 20 -2.84 11.01 7.21
C GLY A 20 -1.38 10.62 7.28
N ALA A 21 -1.04 9.69 8.18
CA ALA A 21 0.29 9.10 8.24
C ALA A 21 0.68 8.60 6.85
N TYR A 22 1.43 9.42 6.10
CA TYR A 22 2.27 8.97 5.00
C TYR A 22 3.43 8.19 5.64
N SER A 23 3.11 7.04 6.22
CA SER A 23 4.11 6.00 6.35
C SER A 23 4.29 5.46 4.94
N ALA A 24 5.50 5.56 4.40
CA ALA A 24 5.89 4.88 3.17
C ALA A 24 5.97 3.35 3.39
N GLU A 25 5.00 2.80 4.12
CA GLU A 25 4.85 1.39 4.42
C GLU A 25 3.66 0.89 3.61
N CYS A 26 3.83 -0.29 3.04
CA CYS A 26 2.86 -0.89 2.13
C CYS A 26 1.45 -1.00 2.75
N GLY A 27 0.45 -1.16 1.88
CA GLY A 27 -0.93 -1.35 2.32
C GLY A 27 -1.13 -2.61 3.15
N SER A 28 -2.37 -2.83 3.62
CA SER A 28 -2.70 -4.04 4.37
C SER A 28 -2.41 -5.31 3.57
N ASN A 29 -1.73 -6.27 4.20
CA ASN A 29 -1.28 -7.53 3.58
C ASN A 29 -0.33 -7.32 2.38
N GLU A 30 0.37 -6.19 2.33
CA GLU A 30 1.41 -5.92 1.35
C GLU A 30 2.78 -5.74 2.02
N HIS A 31 3.86 -6.03 1.30
CA HIS A 31 5.23 -5.73 1.69
C HIS A 31 6.09 -5.49 0.45
N VAL A 32 7.29 -4.94 0.61
CA VAL A 32 8.29 -4.90 -0.46
C VAL A 32 9.10 -6.21 -0.41
N PRO A 33 8.91 -7.14 -1.35
CA PRO A 33 9.65 -8.38 -1.36
C PRO A 33 11.04 -8.16 -1.95
N VAL A 34 12.04 -8.89 -1.45
CA VAL A 34 13.40 -8.88 -2.03
C VAL A 34 13.36 -9.33 -3.50
N CYS A 35 12.46 -10.25 -3.82
CA CYS A 35 12.22 -10.75 -5.17
C CYS A 35 10.75 -10.59 -5.53
N VAL A 36 10.46 -9.99 -6.70
CA VAL A 36 9.08 -9.87 -7.20
C VAL A 36 8.42 -11.25 -7.29
N PRO A 37 7.23 -11.45 -6.67
CA PRO A 37 6.50 -12.70 -6.76
C PRO A 37 5.98 -12.93 -8.18
N CYS A 38 5.84 -14.20 -8.55
CA CYS A 38 5.37 -14.61 -9.88
C CYS A 38 3.91 -14.21 -10.13
N SER A 39 3.02 -14.61 -9.22
CA SER A 39 1.59 -14.31 -9.28
C SER A 39 1.32 -13.11 -8.39
N VAL A 40 0.79 -12.05 -9.00
CA VAL A 40 0.49 -10.79 -8.31
C VAL A 40 -1.02 -10.55 -8.20
N THR A 41 -1.81 -11.21 -9.04
CA THR A 41 -3.28 -11.13 -9.05
C THR A 41 -3.93 -12.50 -8.99
N CYS A 42 -5.20 -12.56 -8.58
CA CYS A 42 -6.00 -13.80 -8.60
C CYS A 42 -6.18 -14.37 -10.01
N ALA A 43 -6.09 -13.56 -11.06
CA ALA A 43 -6.23 -14.00 -12.45
C ALA A 43 -4.99 -14.73 -13.00
N GLU A 44 -3.86 -14.68 -12.28
CA GLU A 44 -2.56 -15.19 -12.74
C GLU A 44 -2.00 -16.30 -11.84
N GLN A 45 -2.87 -17.08 -11.17
CA GLN A 45 -2.42 -18.17 -10.29
C GLN A 45 -1.61 -19.25 -11.01
N ASP A 46 -2.01 -19.60 -12.23
CA ASP A 46 -1.37 -20.67 -13.01
C ASP A 46 -0.25 -20.17 -13.93
N ARG A 47 0.26 -18.97 -13.67
CA ARG A 47 1.31 -18.37 -14.49
C ARG A 47 2.64 -19.11 -14.27
N ILE A 48 3.18 -19.70 -15.32
CA ILE A 48 4.55 -20.22 -15.30
C ILE A 48 5.52 -19.04 -15.32
N CYS A 49 6.35 -18.90 -14.28
CA CYS A 49 7.35 -17.84 -14.19
C CYS A 49 8.79 -18.36 -14.23
N PRO A 50 9.69 -17.62 -14.90
CA PRO A 50 11.12 -17.88 -14.80
C PRO A 50 11.62 -17.57 -13.38
N GLN A 51 12.62 -18.31 -12.91
CA GLN A 51 13.25 -18.12 -11.59
C GLN A 51 14.22 -16.93 -11.60
N ILE A 52 13.74 -15.75 -12.01
CA ILE A 52 14.53 -14.52 -12.09
C ILE A 52 14.06 -13.59 -10.97
N CYS A 53 14.92 -13.39 -9.97
CA CYS A 53 14.70 -12.38 -8.94
C CYS A 53 15.07 -11.00 -9.50
N ARG A 54 14.14 -10.05 -9.42
CA ARG A 54 14.40 -8.64 -9.70
C ARG A 54 14.22 -7.84 -8.41
N PRO A 55 15.23 -7.06 -7.98
CA PRO A 55 15.04 -6.13 -6.90
C PRO A 55 13.98 -5.11 -7.30
N ASN A 56 13.16 -4.69 -6.34
CA ASN A 56 12.07 -3.74 -6.54
C ASN A 56 11.86 -2.93 -5.26
N SER A 57 11.08 -1.87 -5.37
CA SER A 57 10.65 -1.05 -4.23
C SER A 57 9.12 -0.92 -4.20
N ASP A 58 8.43 -1.77 -4.94
CA ASP A 58 6.98 -1.75 -5.04
C ASP A 58 6.37 -2.66 -3.97
N CYS A 59 5.16 -2.34 -3.56
CA CYS A 59 4.40 -3.16 -2.62
C CYS A 59 3.69 -4.29 -3.36
N TYR A 60 3.92 -5.51 -2.89
CA TYR A 60 3.27 -6.73 -3.36
C TYR A 60 2.55 -7.41 -2.21
N CYS A 61 1.51 -8.19 -2.53
CA CYS A 61 0.84 -9.00 -1.54
C CYS A 61 1.81 -9.95 -0.83
N ILE A 62 1.68 -10.10 0.48
CA ILE A 62 2.44 -11.08 1.26
C ILE A 62 2.18 -12.51 0.76
N ASN A 63 3.08 -13.43 1.10
CA ASN A 63 2.94 -14.84 0.71
C ASN A 63 1.57 -15.41 1.13
N GLY A 64 0.90 -16.09 0.19
CA GLY A 64 -0.44 -16.64 0.39
C GLY A 64 -1.59 -15.66 0.14
N TYR A 65 -1.30 -14.44 -0.32
CA TYR A 65 -2.27 -13.44 -0.72
C TYR A 65 -2.05 -13.00 -2.17
N LEU A 66 -3.14 -12.64 -2.85
CA LEU A 66 -3.13 -12.15 -4.24
C LEU A 66 -4.04 -10.94 -4.37
N LYS A 67 -3.74 -10.09 -5.35
CA LYS A 67 -4.52 -8.88 -5.59
C LYS A 67 -5.83 -9.22 -6.31
N LYS A 68 -6.95 -8.80 -5.72
CA LYS A 68 -8.31 -8.86 -6.27
C LYS A 68 -8.94 -7.49 -6.06
N ASP A 69 -9.35 -6.84 -7.16
CA ASP A 69 -9.96 -5.49 -7.13
C ASP A 69 -9.12 -4.43 -6.37
N GLY A 70 -7.80 -4.52 -6.50
CA GLY A 70 -6.87 -3.59 -5.86
C GLY A 70 -6.51 -3.92 -4.41
N VAL A 71 -7.08 -4.97 -3.82
CA VAL A 71 -6.84 -5.38 -2.43
C VAL A 71 -6.20 -6.77 -2.38
N CYS A 72 -5.25 -6.98 -1.46
CA CYS A 72 -4.67 -8.30 -1.22
C CYS A 72 -5.62 -9.17 -0.37
N VAL A 73 -6.13 -10.25 -0.98
CA VAL A 73 -7.00 -11.24 -0.33
C VAL A 73 -6.27 -12.59 -0.22
N PRO A 74 -6.60 -13.44 0.77
CA PRO A 74 -6.07 -14.79 0.82
C PRO A 74 -6.32 -15.53 -0.49
N VAL A 75 -5.39 -16.39 -0.92
CA VAL A 75 -5.54 -17.20 -2.15
C VAL A 75 -6.83 -18.02 -2.15
N SER A 76 -7.33 -18.43 -0.99
CA SER A 76 -8.62 -19.14 -0.84
C SER A 76 -9.87 -18.28 -1.09
N GLN A 77 -9.69 -16.96 -1.21
CA GLN A 77 -10.75 -15.97 -1.50
C GLN A 77 -10.57 -15.34 -2.89
N CYS A 78 -9.55 -15.77 -3.64
CA CYS A 78 -9.62 -15.77 -5.08
C CYS A 78 -10.77 -16.71 -5.47
#